data_AF-A0A944BPR5-F1
#
_entry.id   AF-A0A944BPR5-F1
#
_cell.length_a   1.000
_cell.length_b   1.000
_cell.length_c   1.000
_cell.angle_alpha   90.00
_cell.angle_beta   90.00
_cell.angle_gamma   90.00
#
_symmetry.space_group_name_H-M   'P 1'
#
loop_
_entity.id
_entity.type
_entity.pdbx_description
1 polymer ?
#
loop_
_entity_poly.entity_id
_entity_poly.type
_entity_poly.pdbx_seq_one_letter_code
_entity_poly.pdbx_strand_id
1 'polypeptide(L)'
;MTLKELAKAYREDEKRLEKQIAALRESSKNYTGAQKHNANRHLLCLYEMKREVANTANTLENYYTEKSQTRLYHKKSDILHPQS
;
A
#
# COMPACT_ATOMS: atom_id res chain seq x y z
N MET A 1 -11.15 11.23 12.35
CA MET A 1 -10.41 10.70 11.18
C MET A 1 -11.15 9.48 10.65
N THR A 2 -11.65 9.53 9.43
CA THR A 2 -12.34 8.44 8.74
C THR A 2 -11.35 7.55 7.98
N LEU A 3 -11.76 6.34 7.57
CA LEU A 3 -10.91 5.48 6.73
C LEU A 3 -10.53 6.15 5.40
N LYS A 4 -11.43 6.97 4.82
CA LYS A 4 -11.15 7.73 3.60
C LYS A 4 -10.12 8.84 3.84
N GLU A 5 -10.20 9.53 4.97
CA GLU A 5 -9.20 10.55 5.35
C GLU A 5 -7.84 9.90 5.62
N LEU A 6 -7.81 8.73 6.25
CA LEU A 6 -6.59 7.97 6.48
C LEU A 6 -5.98 7.45 5.17
N ALA A 7 -6.80 6.91 4.26
CA ALA A 7 -6.34 6.51 2.93
C ALA A 7 -5.73 7.69 2.17
N LYS A 8 -6.36 8.87 2.23
CA LYS A 8 -5.82 10.09 1.62
C LYS A 8 -4.45 10.46 2.21
N ALA A 9 -4.27 10.36 3.52
CA ALA A 9 -2.98 10.60 4.16
C ALA A 9 -1.90 9.63 3.66
N TYR A 10 -2.22 8.33 3.54
CA TYR A 10 -1.29 7.36 2.94
C TYR A 10 -0.98 7.67 1.47
N ARG A 11 -1.93 8.18 0.67
CA ARG A 11 -1.66 8.64 -0.71
C ARG A 11 -0.74 9.86 -0.76
N GLU A 12 -0.83 10.75 0.22
CA GLU A 12 0.08 11.89 0.34
C GLU A 12 1.50 11.43 0.73
N ASP A 13 1.60 10.44 1.61
CA ASP A 13 2.86 9.78 1.95
C ASP A 13 3.48 9.05 0.75
N GLU A 14 2.67 8.37 -0.06
CA GLU A 14 3.12 7.73 -1.30
C GLU A 14 3.78 8.75 -2.24
N LYS A 15 3.15 9.91 -2.43
CA LYS A 15 3.69 11.01 -3.24
C LYS A 15 4.98 11.58 -2.65
N ARG A 16 5.07 11.67 -1.33
CA ARG A 16 6.29 12.12 -0.63
C ARG A 16 7.44 11.16 -0.84
N LEU A 17 7.20 9.86 -0.71
CA LEU A 17 8.20 8.82 -0.97
C LEU A 17 8.63 8.83 -2.44
N GLU A 18 7.71 9.04 -3.37
CA GLU A 18 8.02 9.14 -4.79
C GLU A 18 8.96 10.32 -5.12
N LYS A 19 8.74 11.47 -4.48
CA LYS A 19 9.66 12.62 -4.57
C LYS A 19 11.05 12.30 -4.00
N GLN A 20 11.12 11.62 -2.87
CA GLN A 20 12.40 11.23 -2.25
C GLN A 20 13.16 10.23 -3.14
N ILE A 21 12.47 9.26 -3.73
CA ILE A 21 13.04 8.30 -4.68
C ILE A 21 13.61 9.05 -5.89
N ALA A 22 12.83 9.97 -6.49
CA ALA A 22 13.28 10.75 -7.64
C ALA A 22 14.53 11.58 -7.30
N ALA A 23 14.53 12.27 -6.16
CA ALA A 23 15.66 13.08 -5.71
C ALA A 23 16.91 12.24 -5.43
N LEU A 24 16.77 11.06 -4.81
CA LEU A 24 17.89 10.16 -4.53
C LEU A 24 18.43 9.51 -5.82
N ARG A 25 17.56 9.16 -6.77
CA ARG A 25 17.98 8.67 -8.09
C ARG A 25 18.79 9.72 -8.83
N GLU A 26 18.36 10.97 -8.80
CA GLU A 26 19.04 12.07 -9.47
C GLU A 26 20.41 12.35 -8.82
N SER A 27 20.43 12.55 -7.50
CA SER A 27 21.68 12.84 -6.77
C SER A 27 22.70 11.71 -6.83
N SER A 28 22.25 10.45 -6.90
CA SER A 28 23.14 9.27 -6.94
C SER A 28 23.66 8.89 -8.33
N LYS A 29 23.37 9.66 -9.39
CA LYS A 29 23.85 9.37 -10.76
C LYS A 29 25.36 9.26 -10.83
N ASN A 30 26.07 10.14 -10.12
CA ASN A 30 27.53 10.23 -10.15
C ASN A 30 28.21 9.54 -8.95
N TYR A 31 27.46 8.87 -8.09
CA TYR A 31 28.04 8.16 -6.96
C TYR A 31 28.80 6.92 -7.43
N THR A 32 29.91 6.62 -6.76
CA THR A 32 30.74 5.43 -7.03
C THR A 32 31.03 4.67 -5.74
N GLY A 33 31.50 3.42 -5.88
CA GLY A 33 31.93 2.57 -4.75
C GLY A 33 30.89 2.48 -3.63
N ALA A 34 31.33 2.73 -2.39
CA ALA A 34 30.50 2.65 -1.20
C ALA A 34 29.31 3.61 -1.21
N GLN A 35 29.45 4.81 -1.79
CA GLN A 35 28.36 5.78 -1.90
C GLN A 35 27.24 5.26 -2.79
N LYS A 36 27.59 4.63 -3.94
CA LYS A 36 26.60 4.04 -4.83
C LYS A 36 25.89 2.86 -4.19
N HIS A 37 26.64 2.02 -3.49
CA HIS A 37 26.07 0.89 -2.76
C HIS A 37 25.06 1.35 -1.70
N ASN A 38 25.42 2.35 -0.89
CA ASN A 38 24.53 2.90 0.13
C ASN A 38 23.29 3.57 -0.48
N ALA A 39 23.45 4.33 -1.57
CA ALA A 39 22.32 4.92 -2.27
C ALA A 39 21.36 3.87 -2.83
N ASN A 40 21.88 2.77 -3.40
CA ASN A 40 21.05 1.67 -3.89
C ASN A 40 20.28 0.98 -2.75
N ARG A 41 20.92 0.74 -1.59
CA ARG A 41 20.26 0.20 -0.41
C ARG A 41 19.14 1.12 0.08
N HIS A 42 19.42 2.43 0.16
CA HIS A 42 18.42 3.41 0.56
C HIS A 42 17.26 3.47 -0.44
N LEU A 43 17.53 3.41 -1.75
CA LEU A 43 16.49 3.32 -2.77
C LEU A 43 15.60 2.09 -2.59
N LEU A 44 16.19 0.91 -2.30
CA LEU A 44 15.41 -0.31 -2.04
C LEU A 44 14.46 -0.11 -0.85
N CYS A 45 14.94 0.44 0.26
CA CYS A 45 14.09 0.72 1.43
C CYS A 45 12.95 1.69 1.07
N LEU A 46 13.23 2.76 0.32
CA LEU A 46 12.21 3.71 -0.10
C LEU A 46 11.14 3.07 -1.00
N TYR A 47 11.53 2.16 -1.90
CA TYR A 47 10.59 1.42 -2.73
C TYR A 47 9.72 0.47 -1.91
N GLU A 48 10.28 -0.23 -0.91
CA GLU A 48 9.53 -1.10 0.00
C GLU A 48 8.51 -0.29 0.81
N MET A 49 8.93 0.82 1.40
CA MET A 49 8.04 1.74 2.13
C MET A 49 6.92 2.25 1.22
N LYS A 50 7.23 2.67 -0.02
CA LYS A 50 6.22 3.15 -0.97
C LYS A 50 5.19 2.04 -1.26
N ARG A 51 5.64 0.81 -1.47
CA ARG A 51 4.78 -0.34 -1.72
C ARG A 51 3.84 -0.61 -0.54
N GLU A 52 4.36 -0.59 0.68
CA GLU A 52 3.55 -0.81 1.89
C GLU A 52 2.50 0.28 2.08
N VAL A 53 2.90 1.55 1.93
CA VAL A 53 2.00 2.71 2.01
C VAL A 53 0.89 2.61 0.96
N ALA A 54 1.22 2.28 -0.29
CA ALA A 54 0.24 2.11 -1.37
C ALA A 54 -0.73 0.95 -1.08
N ASN A 55 -0.21 -0.17 -0.56
CA ASN A 55 -1.05 -1.30 -0.16
C ASN A 55 -2.01 -0.92 0.97
N THR A 56 -1.54 -0.21 2.00
CA THR A 56 -2.39 0.27 3.09
C THR A 56 -3.46 1.23 2.59
N ALA A 57 -3.12 2.18 1.71
CA ALA A 57 -4.10 3.07 1.10
C ALA A 57 -5.19 2.28 0.34
N ASN A 58 -4.80 1.31 -0.49
CA ASN A 58 -5.73 0.45 -1.22
C ASN A 58 -6.66 -0.33 -0.27
N THR A 59 -6.12 -0.94 0.79
CA THR A 59 -6.91 -1.68 1.78
C THR A 59 -7.93 -0.77 2.47
N LEU A 60 -7.54 0.46 2.82
CA LEU A 60 -8.42 1.43 3.46
C LEU A 60 -9.52 1.95 2.51
N GLU A 61 -9.19 2.18 1.24
CA GLU A 61 -10.14 2.58 0.20
C GLU A 61 -11.20 1.48 -0.04
N ASN A 62 -10.78 0.21 -0.03
CA ASN A 62 -11.64 -0.93 -0.35
C ASN A 62 -12.30 -1.60 0.86
N TYR A 63 -12.00 -1.14 2.09
CA TYR A 63 -12.40 -1.80 3.33
C TYR A 63 -13.91 -2.13 3.41
N TYR A 64 -14.76 -1.22 2.96
CA TYR A 64 -16.22 -1.43 2.96
C TYR A 64 -16.73 -2.15 1.71
N THR A 65 -16.03 -2.04 0.59
CA THR A 65 -16.36 -2.73 -0.67
C THR A 65 -16.14 -4.23 -0.53
N GLU A 66 -15.01 -4.64 0.05
CA GLU A 66 -14.65 -6.06 0.23
C GLU A 66 -15.47 -6.73 1.35
N LYS A 67 -15.72 -6.04 2.47
CA LYS A 67 -16.61 -6.57 3.54
C LYS A 67 -18.03 -6.83 3.08
N SER A 68 -18.54 -6.03 2.13
CA SER A 68 -19.87 -6.26 1.56
C SER A 68 -19.94 -7.56 0.76
N GLN A 69 -18.84 -7.95 0.08
CA GLN A 69 -18.72 -9.20 -0.66
C GLN A 69 -18.54 -10.41 0.27
N THR A 70 -17.77 -10.28 1.36
CA THR A 70 -17.59 -11.38 2.34
C THR A 70 -18.90 -11.72 3.08
N ARG A 71 -19.76 -10.72 3.37
CA ARG A 71 -21.06 -10.97 4.04
C ARG A 71 -22.10 -11.65 3.14
N LEU A 72 -22.00 -11.52 1.82
CA LEU A 72 -22.94 -12.14 0.88
C LEU A 72 -22.75 -13.67 0.78
N TYR A 73 -21.55 -14.18 1.04
CA TYR A 73 -21.27 -15.63 1.02
C TYR A 73 -21.73 -16.37 2.28
N HIS A 74 -21.83 -15.70 3.43
CA HIS A 74 -22.35 -16.32 4.67
C HIS A 74 -23.89 -16.36 4.77
N LYS A 75 -24.62 -15.85 3.78
CA LYS A 75 -26.10 -15.88 3.76
C LYS A 75 -26.69 -17.08 3.01
N LYS A 76 -25.87 -18.02 2.53
CA LYS A 76 -26.32 -19.20 1.76
C LYS A 76 -26.08 -20.55 2.44
N SER A 77 -25.67 -20.58 3.71
CA SER A 77 -25.55 -21.84 4.47
C SER A 77 -26.82 -22.22 5.24
N ASP A 78 -27.84 -21.36 5.30
CA ASP A 78 -29.07 -21.62 6.08
C ASP A 78 -30.24 -22.18 5.23
N ILE A 79 -30.00 -22.56 3.98
CA ILE A 79 -31.02 -23.17 3.10
C ILE A 79 -30.56 -24.53 2.61
N LEU A 80 -30.24 -25.44 3.53
CA LEU A 80 -30.16 -26.89 3.27
C LEU A 80 -30.52 -27.64 4.56
N HIS A 81 -31.75 -27.45 5.04
CA HIS A 81 -32.43 -28.46 5.83
C HIS A 81 -33.46 -29.14 4.92
N PRO A 82 -33.19 -30.36 4.40
CA PRO A 82 -34.31 -31.22 4.05
C PRO A 82 -34.98 -31.64 5.37
N GLN A 83 -36.21 -31.16 5.57
CA GLN A 83 -37.10 -31.79 6.53
C GLN A 83 -37.58 -33.13 5.95
N SER A 84 -37.54 -34.15 6.82
CA SER A 84 -38.15 -35.48 6.73
C SER A 84 -37.48 -36.50 5.81
#